data_AF-A0A6G3TRL2-F1
#
_entry.id   AF-A0A6G3TRL2-F1
#
_cell.length_a   1.000
_cell.length_b   1.000
_cell.length_c   1.000
_cell.angle_alpha   90.00
_cell.angle_beta   90.00
_cell.angle_gamma   90.00
#
_symmetry.space_group_name_H-M   'P 1'
#
loop_
_entity.id
_entity.type
_entity.pdbx_description
1 polymer ?
#
loop_
_entity_poly.entity_id
_entity_poly.type
_entity_poly.pdbx_seq_one_letter_code
_entity_poly.pdbx_strand_id
1 'polypeptide(L)'
;ALSLWYPALPSRAPRASYVTARESALILRFHRVEGVFDDLLARIRVHARTAPPPLPAPARGLPLVLLSPGFALPRSSLTGLAEELASRGYAVAAVDHAYEAPAISHPDGRVTG
;
A
#
# COMPACT_ATOMS: atom_id res chain seq x y z
N ALA A 1 -2.59 1.45 -10.46
CA ALA A 1 -3.28 1.93 -9.25
C ALA A 1 -2.29 2.70 -8.38
N LEU A 2 -2.73 3.42 -7.34
CA LEU A 2 -1.82 4.12 -6.42
C LEU A 2 -2.28 3.98 -4.97
N SER A 3 -1.31 4.10 -4.05
CA SER A 3 -1.54 4.23 -2.60
C SER A 3 -0.85 5.49 -2.08
N LEU A 4 -1.44 6.13 -1.07
CA LEU A 4 -0.90 7.33 -0.41
C LEU A 4 -0.62 7.05 1.06
N TRP A 5 0.54 7.51 1.53
CA TRP A 5 0.90 7.59 2.95
C TRP A 5 1.24 9.04 3.28
N TYR A 6 0.79 9.52 4.43
CA TYR A 6 0.96 10.90 4.84
C TYR A 6 0.92 11.02 6.37
N PRO A 7 1.55 12.07 6.95
CA PRO A 7 1.38 12.42 8.34
C PRO A 7 -0.10 12.66 8.66
N ALA A 8 -0.62 11.99 9.67
CA ALA A 8 -2.03 12.04 10.03
C ALA A 8 -2.19 12.44 11.50
N LEU A 9 -3.34 13.04 11.82
CA LEU A 9 -3.73 13.25 13.21
C LEU A 9 -3.91 11.90 13.93
N PRO A 10 -3.70 11.85 15.25
CA PRO A 10 -4.06 10.68 16.04
C PRO A 10 -5.50 10.26 15.76
N SER A 11 -5.70 8.99 15.41
CA SER A 11 -7.00 8.47 14.96
C SER A 11 -7.25 7.08 15.51
N ARG A 12 -8.53 6.78 15.79
CA ARG A 12 -9.02 5.44 16.12
C ARG A 12 -9.39 4.61 14.89
N ALA A 13 -9.22 5.15 13.67
CA ALA A 13 -9.44 4.42 12.42
C ALA A 13 -8.65 3.11 12.40
N PRO A 14 -9.17 2.02 11.84
CA PRO A 14 -8.47 0.74 11.85
C PRO A 14 -7.11 0.83 11.15
N ARG A 15 -6.14 0.05 11.63
CA ARG A 15 -4.89 -0.17 10.90
C ARG A 15 -5.20 -0.82 9.56
N ALA A 16 -4.60 -0.29 8.49
CA ALA A 16 -4.77 -0.84 7.17
C ALA A 16 -4.25 -2.29 7.12
N SER A 17 -4.89 -3.12 6.30
CA SER A 17 -4.31 -4.41 5.90
C SER A 17 -3.14 -4.16 4.96
N TYR A 18 -2.13 -5.03 4.97
CA TYR A 18 -0.97 -4.94 4.06
C TYR A 18 -1.39 -4.99 2.58
N VAL A 19 -2.35 -5.87 2.28
CA VAL A 19 -3.02 -5.97 0.98
C VAL A 19 -4.48 -6.38 1.19
N THR A 20 -5.32 -6.29 0.16
CA THR A 20 -6.67 -6.86 0.20
C THR A 20 -6.63 -8.40 0.15
N ALA A 21 -7.72 -9.08 0.54
CA ALA A 21 -7.80 -10.55 0.46
C ALA A 21 -7.60 -11.08 -0.96
N ARG A 22 -8.17 -10.38 -1.96
CA ARG A 22 -8.00 -10.73 -3.38
C ARG A 22 -6.55 -10.56 -3.84
N GLU A 23 -5.89 -9.48 -3.39
CA GLU A 23 -4.48 -9.26 -3.71
C GLU A 23 -3.59 -10.31 -3.07
N SER A 24 -3.86 -10.67 -1.81
CA SER A 24 -3.16 -11.75 -1.11
C SER A 24 -3.19 -13.05 -1.90
N ALA A 25 -4.38 -13.51 -2.32
CA ALA A 25 -4.53 -14.75 -3.06
C ALA A 25 -3.73 -14.76 -4.38
N LEU A 26 -3.77 -13.65 -5.10
CA LEU A 26 -3.07 -13.51 -6.39
C LEU A 26 -1.55 -13.42 -6.24
N ILE A 27 -1.06 -12.73 -5.20
CA ILE A 27 0.38 -12.65 -4.89
C ILE A 27 0.90 -14.04 -4.50
N LEU A 28 0.21 -14.75 -3.59
CA LEU A 28 0.62 -16.09 -3.14
C LEU A 28 0.65 -17.07 -4.32
N ARG A 29 -0.37 -17.03 -5.20
CA ARG A 29 -0.41 -17.84 -6.41
C ARG A 29 0.74 -17.51 -7.36
N PHE A 30 1.04 -16.23 -7.60
CA PHE A 30 2.14 -15.81 -8.47
C PHE A 30 3.49 -16.35 -7.99
N HIS A 31 3.73 -16.32 -6.67
CA HIS A 31 4.95 -16.84 -6.05
C HIS A 31 4.93 -18.34 -5.75
N ARG A 32 3.87 -19.07 -6.12
CA ARG A 32 3.69 -20.51 -5.87
C ARG A 32 3.87 -20.87 -4.38
N VAL A 33 3.32 -20.05 -3.50
CA VAL A 33 3.31 -20.32 -2.06
C VAL A 33 2.11 -21.21 -1.73
N GLU A 34 2.38 -22.41 -1.21
CA GLU A 34 1.38 -23.43 -0.90
C GLU A 34 1.29 -23.70 0.61
N GLY A 35 0.21 -24.36 1.05
CA GLY A 35 0.02 -24.76 2.45
C GLY A 35 -0.35 -23.61 3.41
N VAL A 36 -0.77 -22.46 2.87
CA VAL A 36 -1.20 -21.28 3.65
C VAL A 36 -2.61 -20.85 3.25
N PHE A 37 -3.26 -20.04 4.10
CA PHE A 37 -4.54 -19.42 3.75
C PHE A 37 -4.34 -18.37 2.65
N ASP A 38 -5.24 -18.33 1.66
CA ASP A 38 -5.20 -17.37 0.54
C ASP A 38 -5.18 -15.91 0.99
N ASP A 39 -5.74 -15.60 2.16
CA ASP A 39 -5.81 -14.26 2.73
C ASP A 39 -4.68 -13.97 3.74
N LEU A 40 -3.64 -14.82 3.82
CA LEU A 40 -2.52 -14.70 4.77
C LEU A 40 -1.95 -13.28 4.80
N LEU A 41 -1.65 -12.69 3.64
CA LEU A 41 -1.06 -11.35 3.56
C LEU A 41 -2.06 -10.27 3.97
N ALA A 42 -3.36 -10.48 3.74
CA ALA A 42 -4.41 -9.53 4.12
C ALA A 42 -4.67 -9.49 5.64
N ARG A 43 -4.27 -10.53 6.37
CA ARG A 43 -4.32 -10.59 7.84
C ARG A 43 -3.23 -9.75 8.51
N ILE A 44 -2.18 -9.39 7.78
CA ILE A 44 -1.09 -8.55 8.28
C ILE A 44 -1.58 -7.10 8.38
N ARG A 45 -1.36 -6.47 9.54
CA ARG A 45 -1.68 -5.06 9.80
C ARG A 45 -0.44 -4.19 9.73
N VAL A 46 -0.48 -3.15 8.90
CA VAL A 46 0.60 -2.18 8.72
C VAL A 46 0.40 -0.98 9.66
N HIS A 47 1.41 -0.13 9.88
CA HIS A 47 1.33 0.97 10.85
C HIS A 47 0.33 2.06 10.46
N ALA A 48 0.14 2.29 9.16
CA ALA A 48 -0.80 3.22 8.59
C ALA A 48 -2.25 2.82 8.93
N ARG A 49 -3.11 3.83 9.03
CA ARG A 49 -4.55 3.66 9.24
C ARG A 49 -5.29 3.94 7.94
N THR A 50 -6.47 3.36 7.77
CA THR A 50 -7.29 3.59 6.58
C THR A 50 -7.94 4.98 6.66
N ALA A 51 -7.58 5.85 5.70
CA ALA A 51 -8.14 7.21 5.53
C ALA A 51 -8.27 8.05 6.83
N PRO A 52 -7.23 8.15 7.68
CA PRO A 52 -7.27 9.02 8.84
C PRO A 52 -7.28 10.50 8.40
N PRO A 53 -7.74 11.42 9.26
CA PRO A 53 -7.60 12.85 8.98
C PRO A 53 -6.12 13.23 8.80
N PRO A 54 -5.75 13.92 7.71
CA PRO A 54 -4.37 14.37 7.50
C PRO A 54 -3.96 15.38 8.57
N LEU A 55 -2.68 15.37 8.94
CA LEU A 55 -2.08 16.43 9.74
C LEU A 55 -2.08 17.72 8.90
N PRO A 56 -2.41 18.90 9.47
CA PRO A 56 -2.30 20.16 8.77
C PRO A 56 -0.89 20.35 8.20
N ALA A 57 -0.80 20.53 6.88
CA ALA A 57 0.47 20.74 6.21
C ALA A 57 1.03 22.15 6.50
N PRO A 58 2.36 22.33 6.49
CA PRO A 58 2.96 23.66 6.47
C PRO A 58 2.45 24.49 5.29
N ALA A 59 2.59 25.82 5.35
CA ALA A 59 2.14 26.71 4.28
C ALA A 59 2.74 26.37 2.89
N ARG A 60 3.91 25.73 2.85
CA ARG A 60 4.57 25.27 1.61
C ARG A 60 4.19 23.84 1.18
N GLY A 61 3.31 23.17 1.91
CA GLY A 61 2.96 21.76 1.69
C GLY A 61 3.98 20.78 2.30
N LEU A 62 3.75 19.48 2.08
CA LEU A 62 4.67 18.40 2.44
C LEU A 62 5.60 18.07 1.25
N PRO A 63 6.87 17.72 1.48
CA PRO A 63 7.70 17.14 0.43
C PRO A 63 7.08 15.82 -0.06
N LEU A 64 6.93 15.69 -1.38
CA LEU A 64 6.37 14.50 -2.01
C LEU A 64 7.48 13.53 -2.46
N VAL A 65 7.33 12.26 -2.09
CA VAL A 65 8.14 11.15 -2.62
C VAL A 65 7.25 10.25 -3.48
N LEU A 66 7.66 10.04 -4.74
CA LEU A 66 7.04 9.08 -5.64
C LEU A 66 7.84 7.78 -5.62
N LEU A 67 7.20 6.68 -5.24
CA LEU A 67 7.78 5.35 -5.17
C LEU A 67 7.30 4.48 -6.32
N SER A 68 8.26 3.87 -7.02
CA SER A 68 8.05 2.88 -8.06
C SER A 68 8.61 1.54 -7.59
N PRO A 69 7.81 0.46 -7.56
CA PRO A 69 8.31 -0.86 -7.23
C PRO A 69 9.25 -1.40 -8.31
N GLY A 70 10.02 -2.43 -7.96
CA GLY A 70 10.78 -3.22 -8.92
C GLY A 70 9.86 -4.07 -9.81
N PHE A 71 10.38 -4.55 -10.93
CA PHE A 71 9.65 -5.45 -11.83
C PHE A 71 9.09 -6.67 -11.10
N ALA A 72 7.88 -7.11 -11.47
CA ALA A 72 7.15 -8.22 -10.85
C ALA A 72 6.76 -8.02 -9.38
N LEU A 73 6.92 -6.83 -8.82
CA LEU A 73 6.53 -6.51 -7.45
C LEU A 73 5.39 -5.49 -7.42
N PRO A 74 4.32 -5.73 -6.62
CA PRO A 74 3.26 -4.74 -6.44
C PRO A 74 3.75 -3.56 -5.59
N ARG A 75 3.05 -2.41 -5.66
CA ARG A 75 3.31 -1.22 -4.83
C ARG A 75 3.38 -1.50 -3.33
N SER A 76 2.66 -2.54 -2.86
CA SER A 76 2.66 -2.95 -1.45
C SER A 76 4.02 -3.45 -0.97
N SER A 77 4.90 -3.94 -1.86
CA SER A 77 6.27 -4.33 -1.52
C SER A 77 7.11 -3.19 -0.92
N LEU A 78 6.71 -1.94 -1.16
CA LEU A 78 7.38 -0.74 -0.64
C LEU A 78 6.71 -0.15 0.62
N THR A 79 5.74 -0.85 1.23
CA THR A 79 4.95 -0.32 2.35
C THR A 79 5.82 0.13 3.52
N GLY A 80 6.82 -0.67 3.92
CA GLY A 80 7.70 -0.30 5.03
C GLY A 80 8.46 1.01 4.79
N LEU A 81 8.98 1.21 3.57
CA LEU A 81 9.65 2.45 3.18
C LEU A 81 8.67 3.64 3.16
N ALA A 82 7.45 3.42 2.64
CA ALA A 82 6.43 4.45 2.59
C ALA A 82 5.98 4.90 3.99
N GLU A 83 5.81 3.96 4.93
CA GLU A 83 5.47 4.26 6.31
C GLU A 83 6.59 5.00 7.03
N GLU A 84 7.85 4.58 6.83
CA GLU A 84 9.01 5.23 7.43
C GLU A 84 9.13 6.69 6.96
N LEU A 85 9.02 6.94 5.65
CA LEU A 85 9.06 8.29 5.08
C LEU A 85 7.87 9.13 5.56
N ALA A 86 6.66 8.58 5.59
CA ALA A 86 5.49 9.31 6.09
C ALA A 86 5.64 9.68 7.58
N SER A 87 6.23 8.80 8.40
CA SER A 87 6.51 9.10 9.81
C SER A 87 7.51 10.25 10.00
N ARG A 88 8.35 10.50 8.98
CA ARG A 88 9.35 11.58 8.93
C ARG A 88 8.83 12.87 8.31
N GLY A 89 7.53 12.97 8.01
CA GLY A 89 6.92 14.20 7.50
C GLY A 89 6.80 14.30 5.98
N TYR A 90 6.98 13.21 5.24
CA TYR A 90 6.80 13.19 3.78
C TYR A 90 5.38 12.78 3.39
N ALA A 91 4.85 13.38 2.32
CA ALA A 91 3.77 12.75 1.57
C ALA A 91 4.40 11.70 0.65
N VAL A 92 3.86 10.49 0.63
CA VAL A 92 4.42 9.39 -0.18
C VAL A 92 3.31 8.82 -1.07
N ALA A 93 3.59 8.74 -2.37
CA ALA A 93 2.74 8.06 -3.33
C ALA A 93 3.48 6.84 -3.87
N ALA A 94 2.92 5.64 -3.75
CA ALA A 94 3.43 4.45 -4.44
C ALA A 94 2.49 4.07 -5.58
N VAL A 95 3.06 3.81 -6.75
CA VAL A 95 2.31 3.49 -7.97
C VAL A 95 2.53 2.05 -8.40
N ASP A 96 1.50 1.41 -8.95
CA ASP A 96 1.67 0.19 -9.72
C ASP A 96 1.80 0.49 -11.21
N HIS A 97 2.67 -0.26 -11.87
CA HIS A 97 2.74 -0.34 -13.33
C HIS A 97 1.83 -1.48 -13.81
N ALA A 98 0.78 -1.13 -14.57
CA ALA A 98 -0.20 -2.11 -15.01
C ALA A 98 0.47 -3.21 -15.84
N TYR A 99 0.06 -4.47 -15.60
CA TYR A 99 0.58 -5.66 -16.29
C TYR A 99 2.04 -6.03 -15.99
N GLU A 100 2.70 -5.36 -15.04
CA GLU A 100 4.09 -5.65 -14.66
C GLU A 100 4.21 -6.38 -13.31
N ALA A 101 3.11 -6.53 -12.56
CA ALA A 101 3.06 -7.21 -11.27
C ALA A 101 1.69 -7.87 -11.07
N PRO A 102 1.61 -8.97 -10.29
CA PRO A 102 0.33 -9.56 -9.94
C PRO A 102 -0.51 -8.59 -9.10
N ALA A 103 -1.82 -8.82 -9.07
CA ALA A 103 -2.68 -8.27 -8.02
C ALA A 103 -2.81 -6.73 -8.00
N ILE A 104 -2.83 -6.07 -9.16
CA ILE A 104 -3.06 -4.63 -9.21
C ILE A 104 -4.56 -4.36 -9.20
N SER A 105 -5.11 -4.02 -8.03
CA SER A 105 -6.52 -3.67 -7.87
C SER A 105 -6.81 -2.23 -8.31
N HIS A 106 -7.81 -2.06 -9.16
CA HIS A 106 -8.28 -0.76 -9.65
C HIS A 106 -9.58 -0.36 -8.93
N PRO A 107 -9.91 0.95 -8.87
CA PRO A 107 -11.12 1.44 -8.19
C PRO A 107 -12.44 0.89 -8.75
N ASP A 108 -12.44 0.49 -10.03
CA ASP A 108 -13.57 -0.15 -10.72
C ASP A 108 -13.73 -1.65 -10.37
N GLY A 109 -12.90 -2.18 -9.45
CA GLY A 109 -12.91 -3.58 -9.03
C GLY A 109 -12.18 -4.52 -9.98
N ARG A 110 -11.63 -4.01 -11.09
CA ARG A 110 -10.79 -4.79 -12.01
C ARG A 110 -9.45 -5.09 -11.35
N VAL A 111 -8.89 -6.25 -11.66
CA VAL A 111 -7.53 -6.60 -11.25
C VAL A 111 -6.71 -6.92 -12.50
N THR A 112 -5.54 -6.29 -12.61
CA THR A 112 -4.55 -6.59 -13.65
C THR A 112 -3.36 -7.31 -13.05
N GLY A 113 -2.71 -8.14 -13.86
CA GLY A 113 -1.46 -8.82 -13.55
C GLY A 113 -0.97 -9.58 -14.76
#